data_AF-A0A843HVQ8-F1
#
_entry.id   AF-A0A843HVQ8-F1
#
_cell.length_a   1.000
_cell.length_b   1.000
_cell.length_c   1.000
_cell.angle_alpha   90.00
_cell.angle_beta   90.00
_cell.angle_gamma   90.00
#
_symmetry.space_group_name_H-M   'P 1'
#
loop_
_entity.id
_entity.type
_entity.pdbx_description
1 polymer ?
#
loop_
_entity_poly.entity_id
_entity_poly.type
_entity_poly.pdbx_seq_one_letter_code
_entity_poly.pdbx_strand_id
1 'polypeptide(L)'
;MPYTLLLKDGTYYRIPESDYKNLQEAFPNVNLDVEFKKMVLWCSDPANAQKRKTKKGIMKFIRFWLGKTDTPVVIQKPEPANKVHEQRRYDFDALEKALTGRG
;
A
#
# COMPACT_ATOMS: atom_id res chain seq x y z
N MET A 1 -3.05 3.84 24.60
CA MET A 1 -2.29 4.07 23.34
C MET A 1 -3.25 4.46 22.21
N PRO A 2 -3.12 5.63 21.55
CA PRO A 2 -4.04 6.03 20.48
C PRO A 2 -3.38 6.00 19.10
N TYR A 3 -3.10 4.81 18.56
CA TYR A 3 -2.71 4.71 17.15
C TYR A 3 -3.92 5.05 16.26
N THR A 4 -3.80 6.14 15.51
CA THR A 4 -4.84 6.64 14.59
C THR A 4 -4.38 6.50 13.16
N LEU A 5 -5.16 5.80 12.35
CA LEU A 5 -4.87 5.63 10.92
C LEU A 5 -5.75 6.58 10.11
N LEU A 6 -5.13 7.35 9.22
CA LEU A 6 -5.83 8.21 8.29
C LEU A 6 -6.54 7.36 7.23
N LEU A 7 -7.87 7.46 7.18
CA LEU A 7 -8.69 6.78 6.18
C LEU A 7 -8.76 7.58 4.89
N LYS A 8 -9.24 6.92 3.83
CA LYS A 8 -9.46 7.54 2.51
C LYS A 8 -10.42 8.75 2.57
N ASP A 9 -11.37 8.68 3.49
CA ASP A 9 -12.40 9.70 3.72
C ASP A 9 -11.85 10.95 4.46
N GLY A 10 -10.56 10.95 4.81
CA GLY A 10 -9.95 12.00 5.64
C GLY A 10 -10.23 11.84 7.14
N THR A 11 -11.07 10.86 7.51
CA THR A 11 -11.35 10.53 8.92
C THR A 11 -10.23 9.71 9.54
N TYR A 12 -10.05 9.86 10.85
CA TYR A 12 -9.09 9.08 11.61
C TYR A 12 -9.77 7.86 12.24
N TYR A 13 -9.21 6.68 11.98
CA TYR A 13 -9.62 5.46 12.65
C TYR A 13 -8.75 5.21 13.86
N ARG A 14 -9.32 5.35 15.05
CA ARG A 14 -8.68 4.93 16.30
C ARG A 14 -8.87 3.44 16.49
N ILE A 15 -7.76 2.72 16.65
CA ILE A 15 -7.79 1.29 16.96
C ILE A 15 -8.26 1.13 18.42
N PRO A 16 -9.34 0.37 18.69
CA PRO A 16 -9.78 0.13 20.05
C PRO A 16 -8.82 -0.82 20.76
N GLU A 17 -8.74 -0.69 22.08
CA GLU A 17 -7.76 -1.42 22.88
C GLU A 17 -8.00 -2.94 22.87
N SER A 18 -9.26 -3.37 22.75
CA SER A 18 -9.63 -4.78 22.57
C SER A 18 -9.04 -5.39 21.29
N ASP A 19 -9.02 -4.64 20.19
CA ASP A 19 -8.43 -5.11 18.95
C ASP A 19 -6.90 -5.15 19.05
N TYR A 20 -6.29 -4.18 19.74
CA TYR A 20 -4.85 -4.19 19.98
C TYR A 20 -4.44 -5.43 20.80
N LYS A 21 -5.16 -5.76 21.88
CA LYS A 21 -4.89 -6.96 22.67
C LYS A 21 -5.01 -8.24 21.83
N ASN A 22 -6.08 -8.38 21.05
CA ASN A 22 -6.26 -9.52 20.15
C ASN A 22 -5.10 -9.66 19.15
N LEU A 23 -4.58 -8.56 18.62
CA LEU A 23 -3.43 -8.58 17.72
C LEU A 23 -2.12 -8.92 18.45
N GLN A 24 -1.98 -8.49 19.70
CA GLN A 24 -0.80 -8.78 20.52
C GLN A 24 -0.74 -10.27 20.88
N GLU A 25 -1.89 -10.87 21.19
CA GLU A 25 -2.01 -12.31 21.42
C GLU A 25 -1.80 -13.12 20.13
N ALA A 26 -2.28 -12.62 18.98
CA ALA A 26 -2.13 -13.30 17.70
C ALA A 26 -0.69 -13.23 17.14
N PHE A 27 0.02 -12.13 17.38
CA PHE A 27 1.37 -11.89 16.86
C PHE A 27 2.36 -11.54 18.00
N PRO A 28 2.65 -12.49 18.91
CA PRO A 28 3.50 -12.22 20.08
C PRO A 28 4.96 -11.90 19.72
N ASN A 29 5.41 -12.30 18.53
CA ASN A 29 6.76 -12.07 18.04
C ASN A 29 6.92 -10.73 17.29
N VAL A 30 5.82 -10.01 17.04
CA VAL A 30 5.81 -8.78 16.25
C VAL A 30 5.70 -7.57 17.17
N ASN A 31 6.50 -6.54 16.93
CA ASN A 31 6.45 -5.31 17.71
C ASN A 31 5.35 -4.39 17.18
N LEU A 32 4.12 -4.60 17.66
CA LEU A 32 2.94 -3.87 17.22
C LEU A 32 3.12 -2.36 17.17
N ASP A 33 3.77 -1.76 18.18
CA ASP A 33 4.00 -0.32 18.24
C ASP A 33 4.84 0.20 17.07
N VAL A 34 5.88 -0.54 16.68
CA VAL A 34 6.72 -0.21 15.51
C VAL A 34 5.92 -0.37 14.23
N GLU A 35 5.16 -1.46 14.11
CA GLU A 35 4.35 -1.74 12.93
C GLU A 35 3.22 -0.72 12.76
N PHE A 36 2.55 -0.31 13.84
CA PHE A 36 1.54 0.74 13.79
C PHE A 36 2.13 2.08 13.37
N LYS A 37 3.33 2.46 13.84
CA LYS A 37 4.02 3.68 13.35
C LYS A 37 4.29 3.62 11.85
N LYS A 38 4.73 2.46 11.34
CA LYS A 38 4.92 2.26 9.89
C LYS A 38 3.60 2.37 9.13
N MET A 39 2.51 1.82 9.66
CA MET A 39 1.17 1.95 9.07
C MET A 39 0.71 3.42 9.03
N VAL A 40 0.90 4.17 10.12
CA VAL A 40 0.59 5.60 10.19
C VAL A 40 1.39 6.36 9.14
N LEU A 41 2.70 6.12 9.06
CA LEU A 41 3.56 6.75 8.06
C LEU A 41 3.10 6.44 6.64
N TRP A 42 2.75 5.19 6.35
CA TRP A 42 2.23 4.77 5.05
C TRP A 42 0.90 5.44 4.68
N CYS A 43 0.00 5.61 5.66
CA CYS A 43 -1.28 6.30 5.49
C CYS A 43 -1.14 7.82 5.32
N SER A 44 -0.19 8.44 6.04
CA SER A 44 0.09 9.87 5.97
C SER A 44 0.76 10.26 4.65
N ASP A 45 1.47 9.33 4.01
CA ASP A 45 2.12 9.59 2.73
C ASP A 45 1.08 9.95 1.63
N PRO A 46 1.23 11.10 0.95
CA PRO A 46 0.28 11.57 -0.05
C PRO A 46 0.30 10.74 -1.34
N ALA A 47 1.40 10.05 -1.68
CA ALA A 47 1.44 9.16 -2.85
C ALA A 47 0.56 7.90 -2.65
N ASN A 48 0.31 7.52 -1.39
CA ASN A 48 -0.58 6.42 -1.02
C ASN A 48 -2.04 6.85 -0.78
N ALA A 49 -2.37 8.14 -0.93
CA ALA A 49 -3.70 8.67 -0.66
C ALA A 49 -4.82 7.96 -1.43
N GLN A 50 -4.58 7.62 -2.71
CA GLN A 50 -5.54 6.89 -3.54
C GLN A 50 -5.72 5.42 -3.11
N LYS A 51 -4.70 4.83 -2.45
CA LYS A 51 -4.69 3.44 -1.97
C LYS A 51 -5.15 3.30 -0.51
N ARG A 52 -5.46 4.41 0.17
CA ARG A 52 -5.98 4.41 1.55
C ARG A 52 -7.21 3.53 1.66
N LYS A 53 -7.27 2.78 2.76
CA LYS A 53 -8.40 1.88 3.04
C LYS A 53 -9.55 2.64 3.71
N THR A 54 -10.75 2.10 3.54
CA THR A 54 -11.97 2.57 4.21
C THR A 54 -12.09 1.92 5.59
N LYS A 55 -12.98 2.45 6.45
CA LYS A 55 -13.21 1.94 7.82
C LYS A 55 -13.51 0.42 7.87
N LYS A 56 -14.20 -0.12 6.86
CA LYS A 56 -14.47 -1.57 6.75
C LYS A 56 -13.24 -2.39 6.33
N GLY A 57 -12.28 -1.78 5.62
CA GLY A 57 -11.09 -2.43 5.10
C GLY A 57 -9.85 -2.30 6.00
N ILE A 58 -9.85 -1.38 6.96
CA ILE A 58 -8.67 -1.08 7.79
C ILE A 58 -8.26 -2.26 8.68
N MET A 59 -9.23 -2.99 9.23
CA MET A 59 -8.96 -4.18 10.04
C MET A 59 -8.32 -5.31 9.23
N LYS A 60 -8.79 -5.55 8.00
CA LYS A 60 -8.14 -6.48 7.07
C LYS A 60 -6.74 -6.03 6.69
N PHE A 61 -6.53 -4.73 6.52
CA PHE A 61 -5.21 -4.15 6.23
C PHE A 61 -4.23 -4.39 7.37
N ILE A 62 -4.62 -4.13 8.62
CA ILE A 62 -3.77 -4.36 9.80
C ILE A 62 -3.38 -5.84 9.90
N ARG A 63 -4.35 -6.76 9.82
CA ARG A 63 -4.08 -8.21 9.88
C ARG A 63 -3.16 -8.68 8.75
N PHE A 64 -3.38 -8.20 7.53
CA PHE A 64 -2.52 -8.54 6.39
C PHE A 64 -1.11 -7.97 6.53
N TRP A 65 -0.97 -6.75 7.06
CA TRP A 65 0.31 -6.11 7.31
C TRP A 65 1.13 -6.87 8.36
N LEU A 66 0.50 -7.21 9.48
CA LEU A 66 1.15 -7.99 10.55
C LEU A 66 1.53 -9.39 10.08
N GLY A 67 0.65 -10.06 9.32
CA GLY A 67 0.98 -11.37 8.72
C GLY A 67 2.17 -11.33 7.76
N LYS A 68 2.40 -10.20 7.05
CA LYS A 68 3.62 -10.00 6.26
C LYS A 68 4.88 -9.74 7.08
N THR A 69 4.71 -9.23 8.30
CA THR A 69 5.83 -8.87 9.19
C THR A 69 6.27 -10.07 10.03
N ASP A 70 5.32 -10.93 10.39
CA ASP A 70 5.54 -12.17 11.13
C ASP A 70 6.32 -13.23 10.33
N THR A 71 6.19 -13.23 9.00
CA THR A 71 7.05 -14.07 8.16
C THR A 71 8.49 -13.55 8.17
N PRO A 72 9.51 -14.42 8.31
CA PRO A 72 10.89 -13.99 8.15
C PRO A 72 11.03 -13.32 6.80
N VAL A 73 11.49 -12.07 6.80
CA VAL A 73 11.57 -11.23 5.60
C VAL A 73 12.55 -11.89 4.63
N VAL A 74 12.05 -12.76 3.77
CA VAL A 74 12.73 -13.09 2.52
C VAL A 74 12.61 -11.81 1.72
N ILE A 75 13.65 -10.99 1.73
CA ILE A 75 13.79 -9.86 0.83
C ILE A 75 13.84 -10.46 -0.57
N GLN A 76 12.67 -10.73 -1.17
CA GLN A 76 12.57 -10.92 -2.60
C GLN A 76 12.87 -9.56 -3.19
N LYS A 77 14.15 -9.35 -3.50
CA LYS A 77 14.66 -8.36 -4.44
C LYS A 77 13.66 -8.26 -5.58
N PRO A 78 13.17 -7.06 -5.95
CA PRO A 78 12.22 -6.95 -7.04
C PRO A 78 12.83 -7.64 -8.26
N GLU A 79 12.18 -8.72 -8.70
CA GLU A 79 12.44 -9.34 -9.98
C GLU A 79 12.36 -8.22 -11.04
N PRO A 80 13.36 -8.07 -11.92
CA PRO A 80 13.40 -6.95 -12.85
C PRO A 80 12.11 -6.91 -13.66
N ALA A 81 11.50 -5.73 -13.68
CA ALA A 81 10.24 -5.46 -14.34
C ALA A 81 10.25 -5.96 -15.80
N ASN A 82 9.67 -7.14 -16.02
CA ASN A 82 9.38 -7.64 -17.35
C ASN A 82 7.95 -8.19 -17.39
N LYS A 83 6.99 -7.26 -17.26
CA LYS A 83 5.66 -7.43 -17.84
C LYS A 83 5.42 -6.28 -18.80
N VAL A 84 5.93 -6.48 -20.01
CA VAL A 84 5.55 -5.76 -21.23
C VAL A 84 4.02 -5.78 -21.30
N HIS A 85 3.38 -4.66 -20.94
CA HIS A 85 1.99 -4.43 -21.30
C HIS A 85 2.02 -3.85 -22.72
N GLU A 86 1.52 -4.66 -23.65
CA GLU A 86 1.50 -4.53 -25.11
C GLU A 86 0.65 -3.33 -25.60
N GLN A 87 0.73 -2.17 -24.95
CA GLN A 87 -0.09 -0.98 -25.26
C GLN A 87 0.72 0.30 -25.50
N ARG A 88 2.00 0.19 -25.84
CA ARG A 88 2.79 1.31 -26.40
C ARG A 88 3.17 1.12 -27.87
N ARG A 89 2.44 0.27 -28.59
CA ARG A 89 2.29 0.37 -30.05
C ARG A 89 1.40 1.57 -30.44
N TYR A 90 1.57 2.71 -29.77
CA TYR A 90 1.15 3.98 -30.33
C TYR A 90 2.37 4.51 -31.09
N ASP A 91 2.39 4.17 -32.38
CA ASP A 91 3.27 4.67 -33.42
C ASP A 91 3.27 6.22 -33.42
N PHE A 92 4.18 6.82 -32.65
CA PHE A 92 4.49 8.24 -32.77
C PHE A 92 5.15 8.54 -34.14
N ASP A 93 5.87 7.55 -34.70
CA ASP A 93 6.52 7.59 -36.00
C ASP A 93 5.50 7.66 -37.16
N ALA A 94 4.40 6.89 -37.10
CA ALA A 94 3.33 6.97 -38.09
C ALA A 94 2.53 8.28 -38.02
N LEU A 95 2.49 8.95 -36.86
CA LEU A 95 1.85 10.25 -36.68
C LEU A 95 2.70 11.39 -37.25
N GLU A 96 4.03 11.34 -37.12
CA GLU A 96 4.93 12.35 -37.69
C GLU A 96 4.96 12.31 -39.22
N LYS A 97 4.91 11.11 -39.82
CA LYS A 97 4.94 10.92 -41.27
C LYS A 97 3.68 11.42 -41.98
N ALA A 98 2.52 11.40 -41.30
CA ALA A 98 1.26 11.88 -41.86
C ALA A 98 1.15 13.42 -41.88
N LEU A 99 1.86 14.13 -41.00
CA LEU A 99 1.80 15.59 -40.88
C LEU A 99 2.90 16.32 -41.66
N THR A 100 3.92 15.62 -42.17
CA THR A 100 5.06 16.21 -42.89
C THR A 100 5.17 15.82 -44.38
N GLY A 101 4.31 14.93 -44.90
CA GLY A 101 4.32 14.49 -46.30
C GLY A 101 3.50 15.36 -47.26
N ARG A 102 3.87 16.63 -47.44
CA ARG A 102 3.52 17.42 -48.62
C ARG A 102 4.70 17.33 -49.60
N GLY A 103 4.54 16.56 -50.67
CA GLY A 103 5.47 16.40 -51.78
C GLY A 103 4.74 15.82 -52.98
#